data_AF-A0A2C9LZX1-F1
#
_entry.id   AF-A0A2C9LZX1-F1
#
_cell.length_a   1.000
_cell.length_b   1.000
_cell.length_c   1.000
_cell.angle_alpha   90.00
_cell.angle_beta   90.00
_cell.angle_gamma   90.00
#
_symmetry.space_group_name_H-M   'P 1'
#
loop_
_entity.id
_entity.type
_entity.pdbx_description
1 polymer ?
#
loop_
_entity_poly.entity_id
_entity_poly.type
_entity_poly.pdbx_seq_one_letter_code
_entity_poly.pdbx_strand_id
1 'polypeptide(L)'
;MNARSQVIQLTVEGRQIEEVVLGLFHTILLNRTTGKHNYTKDRNFTIGSLAVQDIDCDFLDFTYVKIVSKELDAYLKKEVSQFRDMLRHSEGQQSGQIMLEFYRKQRNRWLFQGDVFPWEVWSLKLDIINLSTENERSEFKEKLSHQVMDKVFYILDVINRHEYVPSTPPKEDEELVYDTSFTDIQPYLFRVS
;
A
#
# COMPACT_ATOMS: atom_id res chain seq x y z
N MET A 1 13.28 17.63 -3.54
CA MET A 1 12.48 17.09 -2.41
C MET A 1 13.00 15.70 -2.16
N ASN A 2 13.44 15.40 -0.94
CA ASN A 2 13.81 14.04 -0.58
C ASN A 2 12.52 13.24 -0.38
N ALA A 3 12.47 12.03 -0.92
CA ALA A 3 11.35 11.12 -0.66
C ALA A 3 11.24 10.87 0.85
N ARG A 4 10.01 10.87 1.37
CA ARG A 4 9.76 10.49 2.76
C ARG A 4 9.74 8.97 2.83
N SER A 5 10.43 8.41 3.81
CA SER A 5 10.52 6.96 3.97
C SER A 5 10.09 6.56 5.37
N GLN A 6 9.18 5.60 5.45
CA GLN A 6 8.74 4.97 6.70
C GLN A 6 9.13 3.50 6.67
N VAL A 7 9.55 2.97 7.81
CA VAL A 7 9.89 1.55 7.97
C VAL A 7 9.00 0.97 9.06
N ILE A 8 8.23 -0.05 8.70
CA ILE A 8 7.42 -0.83 9.60
C ILE A 8 8.08 -2.20 9.73
N GLN A 9 8.32 -2.64 10.96
CA GLN A 9 8.88 -3.94 11.28
C GLN A 9 7.89 -4.75 12.10
N LEU A 10 7.67 -6.00 11.69
CA LEU A 10 6.80 -6.96 12.34
C LEU A 10 7.41 -8.35 12.26
N THR A 11 7.08 -9.20 13.24
CA THR A 11 7.36 -10.63 13.20
C THR A 11 6.06 -11.36 12.91
N VAL A 12 6.06 -12.35 12.02
CA VAL A 12 4.84 -13.06 11.58
C VAL A 12 5.09 -14.55 11.37
N GLU A 13 4.05 -15.38 11.47
CA GLU A 13 4.07 -16.74 10.94
C GLU A 13 3.76 -16.70 9.43
N GLY A 14 4.28 -17.66 8.66
CA GLY A 14 4.16 -17.67 7.20
C GLY A 14 2.73 -17.57 6.65
N ARG A 15 1.70 -17.99 7.41
CA ARG A 15 0.28 -17.88 7.01
C ARG A 15 -0.33 -16.48 7.19
N GLN A 16 0.30 -15.65 8.02
CA GLN A 16 -0.18 -14.30 8.35
C GLN A 16 0.39 -13.22 7.41
N ILE A 17 1.41 -13.56 6.61
CA ILE A 17 2.11 -12.60 5.73
C ILE A 17 1.13 -11.80 4.86
N GLU A 18 0.22 -12.49 4.16
CA GLU A 18 -0.66 -11.80 3.20
C GLU A 18 -1.60 -10.83 3.90
N GLU A 19 -2.23 -11.25 5.00
CA GLU A 19 -3.18 -10.41 5.75
C GLU A 19 -2.51 -9.20 6.39
N VAL A 20 -1.33 -9.38 6.97
CA VAL A 20 -0.55 -8.27 7.54
C VAL A 20 -0.18 -7.26 6.45
N VAL A 21 0.36 -7.73 5.33
CA VAL A 21 0.81 -6.84 4.24
C VAL A 21 -0.37 -6.14 3.60
N LEU A 22 -1.44 -6.87 3.26
CA LEU A 22 -2.65 -6.31 2.65
C LEU A 22 -3.34 -5.32 3.57
N GLY A 23 -3.48 -5.63 4.88
CA GLY A 23 -4.10 -4.73 5.84
C GLY A 23 -3.37 -3.38 5.93
N LEU A 24 -2.04 -3.39 5.98
CA LEU A 24 -1.24 -2.16 6.03
C LEU A 24 -1.22 -1.43 4.69
N PHE A 25 -1.07 -2.14 3.57
CA PHE A 25 -1.02 -1.51 2.24
C PHE A 25 -2.37 -0.92 1.84
N HIS A 26 -3.49 -1.60 2.12
CA HIS A 26 -4.81 -1.03 1.89
C HIS A 26 -5.08 0.18 2.77
N THR A 27 -4.61 0.20 4.02
CA THR A 27 -4.68 1.38 4.89
C THR A 27 -3.94 2.59 4.28
N ILE A 28 -2.72 2.37 3.75
CA ILE A 28 -1.94 3.42 3.10
C ILE A 28 -2.63 3.90 1.82
N LEU A 29 -3.06 2.96 0.95
CA LEU A 29 -3.70 3.27 -0.33
C LEU A 29 -5.06 3.94 -0.16
N LEU A 30 -5.81 3.62 0.89
CA LEU A 30 -7.05 4.33 1.24
C LEU A 30 -6.83 5.84 1.38
N ASN A 31 -5.68 6.22 1.92
CA ASN A 31 -5.29 7.61 2.15
C ASN A 31 -4.48 8.22 0.99
N ARG A 32 -4.24 7.46 -0.08
CA ARG A 32 -3.44 7.84 -1.26
C ARG A 32 -4.17 7.60 -2.58
N THR A 33 -5.49 7.45 -2.48
CA THR A 33 -6.38 7.25 -3.61
C THR A 33 -7.53 8.22 -3.51
N THR A 34 -7.92 8.75 -4.66
CA THR A 34 -9.11 9.59 -4.81
C THR A 34 -10.09 8.91 -5.76
N GLY A 35 -11.34 9.38 -5.78
CA GLY A 35 -12.29 8.95 -6.78
C GLY A 35 -11.89 9.44 -8.16
N LYS A 36 -12.43 8.80 -9.21
CA LYS A 36 -12.07 9.12 -10.59
C LYS A 36 -12.29 10.60 -10.91
N HIS A 37 -11.26 11.27 -11.43
CA HIS A 37 -11.40 12.65 -11.88
C HIS A 37 -12.13 12.71 -13.22
N ASN A 38 -13.09 13.63 -13.31
CA ASN A 38 -13.86 13.89 -14.53
C ASN A 38 -13.70 15.36 -14.91
N TYR A 39 -12.84 15.64 -15.89
CA TYR A 39 -12.58 17.00 -16.35
C TYR A 39 -13.64 17.46 -17.36
N THR A 40 -14.15 18.66 -17.13
CA THR A 40 -15.00 19.40 -18.04
C THR A 40 -14.16 20.23 -19.02
N LYS A 41 -14.79 20.75 -20.08
CA LYS A 41 -14.10 21.58 -21.08
C LYS A 41 -13.58 22.91 -20.50
N ASP A 42 -14.15 23.38 -19.39
CA ASP A 42 -13.84 24.66 -18.77
C ASP A 42 -12.75 24.57 -17.69
N ARG A 43 -11.88 23.54 -17.77
CA ARG A 43 -10.79 23.25 -16.80
C ARG A 43 -11.24 22.97 -15.36
N ASN A 44 -12.54 22.89 -15.11
CA ASN A 44 -13.09 22.37 -13.86
C ASN A 44 -13.11 20.84 -13.88
N PHE A 45 -13.00 20.20 -12.71
CA PHE A 45 -13.14 18.76 -12.57
C PHE A 45 -14.07 18.40 -11.42
N THR A 46 -14.71 17.24 -11.53
CA THR A 46 -15.41 16.59 -10.41
C THR A 46 -14.66 15.34 -10.00
N ILE A 47 -14.73 15.00 -8.72
CA ILE A 47 -14.12 13.78 -8.16
C ILE A 47 -15.25 12.77 -7.92
N GLY A 48 -15.08 11.55 -8.43
CA GLY A 48 -16.01 10.45 -8.17
C GLY A 48 -16.04 10.02 -6.69
N SER A 49 -17.00 9.19 -6.32
CA SER A 49 -17.05 8.62 -4.97
C SER A 49 -16.11 7.43 -4.84
N LEU A 50 -15.52 7.26 -3.65
CA LEU A 50 -14.79 6.05 -3.28
C LEU A 50 -15.68 5.18 -2.40
N ALA A 51 -15.90 3.93 -2.82
CA ALA A 51 -16.50 2.92 -1.98
C ALA A 51 -15.43 2.17 -1.18
N VAL A 52 -15.74 1.80 0.06
CA VAL A 52 -14.86 1.04 0.95
C VAL A 52 -15.59 -0.16 1.53
N GLN A 53 -14.83 -1.18 1.94
CA GLN A 53 -15.35 -2.41 2.52
C GLN A 53 -14.42 -2.92 3.63
N ASP A 54 -15.03 -3.44 4.69
CA ASP A 54 -14.35 -4.17 5.77
C ASP A 54 -13.98 -5.58 5.33
N ILE A 55 -12.76 -6.02 5.68
CA ILE A 55 -12.22 -7.34 5.37
C ILE A 55 -11.70 -7.97 6.64
N ASP A 56 -12.36 -9.04 7.07
CA ASP A 56 -11.94 -9.86 8.20
C ASP A 56 -10.75 -10.74 7.82
N CYS A 57 -9.77 -10.83 8.71
CA CYS A 57 -8.64 -11.72 8.58
C CYS A 57 -8.96 -13.10 9.19
N ASP A 58 -8.50 -14.16 8.53
CA ASP A 58 -8.62 -15.54 8.99
C ASP A 58 -7.50 -15.91 9.98
N PHE A 59 -6.29 -15.35 9.81
CA PHE A 59 -5.10 -15.68 10.62
C PHE A 59 -4.70 -14.59 11.63
N LEU A 60 -5.48 -13.52 11.74
CA LEU A 60 -5.36 -12.43 12.71
C LEU A 60 -6.73 -12.12 13.32
N ASP A 61 -6.76 -11.65 14.57
CA ASP A 61 -7.98 -11.09 15.17
C ASP A 61 -8.06 -9.60 14.79
N PHE A 62 -8.20 -9.36 13.49
CA PHE A 62 -8.08 -8.04 12.89
C PHE A 62 -8.99 -7.91 11.67
N THR A 63 -9.54 -6.72 11.47
CA THR A 63 -10.35 -6.35 10.30
C THR A 63 -9.76 -5.08 9.72
N TYR A 64 -9.51 -5.05 8.42
CA TYR A 64 -9.02 -3.85 7.73
C TYR A 64 -10.04 -3.32 6.72
N VAL A 65 -9.95 -2.02 6.45
CA VAL A 65 -10.75 -1.38 5.42
C VAL A 65 -9.96 -1.34 4.12
N LYS A 66 -10.59 -1.71 3.01
CA LYS A 66 -10.01 -1.49 1.67
C LYS A 66 -10.96 -0.70 0.78
N ILE A 67 -10.37 -0.07 -0.24
CA ILE A 67 -11.11 0.51 -1.35
C ILE A 67 -11.73 -0.62 -2.17
N VAL A 68 -13.00 -0.47 -2.54
CA VAL A 68 -13.70 -1.39 -3.43
C VAL A 68 -13.23 -1.12 -4.87
N SER A 69 -12.10 -1.72 -5.24
CA SER A 69 -11.61 -1.78 -6.63
C SER A 69 -11.02 -3.15 -6.92
N LYS A 70 -11.61 -3.86 -7.91
CA LYS A 70 -11.19 -5.21 -8.29
C LYS A 70 -9.78 -5.24 -8.87
N GLU A 71 -9.44 -4.22 -9.66
CA GLU A 71 -8.15 -4.10 -10.32
C GLU A 71 -7.04 -3.85 -9.29
N LEU A 72 -7.27 -2.95 -8.32
CA LEU A 72 -6.32 -2.69 -7.24
C LEU A 72 -6.13 -3.90 -6.32
N ASP A 73 -7.23 -4.56 -5.94
CA ASP A 73 -7.20 -5.76 -5.10
C ASP A 73 -6.43 -6.91 -5.78
N ALA A 74 -6.67 -7.12 -7.09
CA ALA A 74 -5.96 -8.15 -7.86
C ALA A 74 -4.46 -7.83 -8.00
N TYR A 75 -4.10 -6.56 -8.23
CA TYR A 75 -2.72 -6.12 -8.30
C TYR A 75 -1.99 -6.39 -6.97
N LEU A 76 -2.54 -5.92 -5.84
CA LEU A 76 -1.91 -6.10 -4.53
C LEU A 76 -1.81 -7.58 -4.14
N LYS A 77 -2.88 -8.36 -4.30
CA LYS A 77 -2.84 -9.80 -4.01
C LYS A 77 -1.77 -10.52 -4.81
N LYS A 78 -1.60 -10.16 -6.09
CA LYS A 78 -0.54 -10.72 -6.93
C LYS A 78 0.84 -10.41 -6.36
N GLU A 79 1.16 -9.14 -6.12
CA GLU A 79 2.49 -8.73 -5.63
C GLU A 79 2.78 -9.31 -4.23
N VAL A 80 1.78 -9.31 -3.34
CA VAL A 80 1.92 -9.85 -1.97
C VAL A 80 2.06 -11.37 -1.97
N SER A 81 1.33 -12.10 -2.83
CA SER A 81 1.46 -13.55 -2.95
C SER A 81 2.85 -13.95 -3.48
N GLN A 82 3.37 -13.20 -4.46
CA GLN A 82 4.74 -13.39 -4.95
C GLN A 82 5.78 -13.15 -3.86
N PHE A 83 5.61 -12.08 -3.07
CA PHE A 83 6.47 -11.82 -1.91
C PHE A 83 6.43 -12.93 -0.85
N ARG A 84 5.23 -13.41 -0.50
CA ARG A 84 5.05 -14.56 0.41
C ARG A 84 5.78 -15.80 -0.10
N ASP A 85 5.65 -16.11 -1.39
CA ASP A 85 6.26 -17.30 -1.98
C ASP A 85 7.79 -17.19 -2.00
N MET A 86 8.34 -16.02 -2.34
CA MET A 86 9.78 -15.76 -2.22
C MET A 86 10.28 -15.97 -0.79
N LEU A 87 9.56 -15.49 0.21
CA LEU A 87 9.92 -15.66 1.62
C LEU A 87 9.87 -17.12 2.09
N ARG A 88 9.00 -17.95 1.52
CA ARG A 88 8.87 -19.38 1.86
C ARG A 88 9.91 -20.26 1.15
N HIS A 89 10.33 -19.88 -0.05
CA HIS A 89 11.25 -20.68 -0.88
C HIS A 89 12.73 -20.38 -0.65
N SER A 90 13.08 -19.26 -0.03
CA SER A 90 14.46 -18.91 0.29
C SER A 90 14.95 -19.71 1.51
N GLU A 91 15.63 -20.84 1.27
CA GLU A 91 16.22 -21.66 2.33
C GLU A 91 17.12 -20.81 3.26
N GLY A 92 16.76 -20.75 4.54
CA GLY A 92 17.51 -20.01 5.57
C GLY A 92 17.17 -18.52 5.69
N GLN A 93 16.40 -17.93 4.77
CA GLN A 93 15.99 -16.54 4.86
C GLN A 93 14.73 -16.41 5.73
N GLN A 94 14.93 -16.02 6.99
CA GLN A 94 13.87 -15.80 7.96
C GLN A 94 13.35 -14.36 7.96
N SER A 95 13.67 -13.55 6.95
CA SER A 95 13.15 -12.18 6.87
C SER A 95 13.13 -11.64 5.45
N GLY A 96 12.22 -10.69 5.20
CA GLY A 96 12.05 -10.07 3.89
C GLY A 96 11.49 -8.68 4.00
N GLN A 97 11.52 -7.96 2.88
CA GLN A 97 11.00 -6.60 2.79
C GLN A 97 10.14 -6.47 1.53
N ILE A 98 8.99 -5.83 1.69
CA ILE A 98 8.13 -5.37 0.60
C ILE A 98 7.87 -3.88 0.76
N MET A 99 7.90 -3.15 -0.33
CA MET A 99 7.81 -1.70 -0.36
C MET A 99 6.59 -1.25 -1.15
N LEU A 100 5.93 -0.20 -0.66
CA LEU A 100 4.93 0.57 -1.39
C LEU A 100 5.49 1.98 -1.62
N GLU A 101 5.84 2.29 -2.86
CA GLU A 101 6.44 3.56 -3.26
C GLU A 101 5.46 4.38 -4.08
N PHE A 102 5.21 5.61 -3.66
CA PHE A 102 4.51 6.63 -4.44
C PHE A 102 5.50 7.57 -5.12
N TYR A 103 5.23 7.85 -6.38
CA TYR A 103 6.10 8.66 -7.22
C TYR A 103 5.32 9.65 -8.08
N ARG A 104 6.05 10.55 -8.73
CA ARG A 104 5.55 11.37 -9.84
C ARG A 104 6.47 11.22 -11.03
N LYS A 105 5.92 11.38 -12.23
CA LYS A 105 6.71 11.48 -13.46
C LYS A 105 6.98 12.95 -13.75
N GLN A 106 8.14 13.26 -14.29
CA GLN A 106 8.39 14.59 -14.85
C GLN A 106 8.27 14.55 -16.37
N ARG A 107 7.60 15.55 -16.92
CA ARG A 107 7.50 15.75 -18.36
C ARG A 107 8.85 16.24 -18.90
N ASN A 108 9.67 15.34 -19.43
CA ASN A 108 10.88 15.71 -20.14
C ASN A 108 10.54 16.13 -21.58
N ARG A 109 11.11 17.26 -22.03
CA ARG A 109 11.03 17.73 -23.43
C ARG A 109 11.96 16.94 -24.37
N TRP A 110 12.73 16.00 -23.83
CA TRP A 110 13.73 15.21 -24.55
C TRP A 110 13.33 13.73 -24.64
N LEU A 111 13.71 13.09 -25.75
CA LEU A 111 13.06 11.90 -26.33
C LEU A 111 13.22 10.56 -25.58
N PHE A 112 13.92 10.48 -24.45
CA PHE A 112 14.15 9.19 -23.80
C PHE A 112 14.10 9.32 -22.27
N GLN A 113 13.12 8.62 -21.69
CA GLN A 113 12.86 8.41 -20.26
C GLN A 113 12.42 9.66 -19.48
N GLY A 114 11.14 9.67 -19.08
CA GLY A 114 10.65 10.60 -18.07
C GLY A 114 11.22 10.20 -16.72
N ASP A 115 11.88 11.12 -16.04
CA ASP A 115 12.42 10.88 -14.70
C ASP A 115 11.28 10.59 -13.71
N VAL A 116 11.45 9.53 -12.92
CA VAL A 116 10.53 9.14 -11.85
C VAL A 116 11.07 9.65 -10.52
N PHE A 117 10.24 10.41 -9.80
CA PHE A 117 10.61 11.01 -8.52
C PHE A 117 9.76 10.42 -7.40
N PRO A 118 10.31 9.53 -6.56
CA PRO A 118 9.61 9.07 -5.37
C PRO A 118 9.39 10.25 -4.41
N TRP A 119 8.22 10.29 -3.78
CA TRP A 119 7.89 11.30 -2.77
C TRP A 119 7.44 10.70 -1.45
N GLU A 120 7.02 9.43 -1.44
CA GLU A 120 6.67 8.68 -0.23
C GLU A 120 6.94 7.19 -0.44
N VAL A 121 7.58 6.55 0.55
CA VAL A 121 8.00 5.15 0.52
C VAL A 121 7.65 4.49 1.85
N TRP A 122 6.89 3.40 1.81
CA TRP A 122 6.56 2.58 2.96
C TRP A 122 7.25 1.23 2.82
N SER A 123 8.20 0.94 3.72
CA SER A 123 8.94 -0.32 3.74
C SER A 123 8.41 -1.21 4.86
N LEU A 124 7.77 -2.32 4.52
CA LEU A 124 7.36 -3.35 5.47
C LEU A 124 8.40 -4.46 5.52
N LYS A 125 9.08 -4.57 6.65
CA LYS A 125 10.07 -5.61 6.93
C LYS A 125 9.42 -6.66 7.83
N LEU A 126 9.45 -7.90 7.39
CA LEU A 126 8.86 -9.03 8.09
C LEU A 126 9.96 -10.01 8.51
N ASP A 127 9.98 -10.35 9.79
CA ASP A 127 10.72 -11.50 10.31
C ASP A 127 9.76 -12.70 10.42
N ILE A 128 10.15 -13.85 9.89
CA ILE A 128 9.33 -15.06 9.80
C ILE A 128 9.71 -16.02 10.92
N ILE A 129 8.72 -16.41 11.71
CA ILE A 129 8.86 -17.42 12.76
C ILE A 129 8.06 -18.67 12.44
N ASN A 130 8.52 -19.79 13.00
CA ASN A 130 7.80 -21.06 12.99
C ASN A 130 7.34 -21.36 14.41
N LEU A 131 6.03 -21.44 14.60
CA LEU A 131 5.43 -21.82 15.87
C LEU A 131 5.16 -23.33 15.86
N SER A 132 5.37 -23.99 16.99
CA SER A 132 5.36 -25.45 17.05
C SER A 132 4.00 -26.02 17.49
N THR A 133 3.22 -25.24 18.25
CA THR A 133 1.92 -25.67 18.80
C THR A 133 0.80 -24.68 18.49
N GLU A 134 -0.45 -25.15 18.51
CA GLU A 134 -1.62 -24.28 18.38
C GLU A 134 -1.79 -23.30 19.55
N ASN A 135 -1.32 -23.67 20.75
CA ASN A 135 -1.34 -22.75 21.89
C ASN A 135 -0.41 -21.55 21.65
N GLU A 136 0.84 -21.82 21.22
CA GLU A 136 1.78 -20.75 20.82
C GLU A 136 1.23 -19.89 19.70
N ARG A 137 0.55 -20.50 18.71
CA ARG A 137 -0.11 -19.77 17.61
C ARG A 137 -1.23 -18.88 18.10
N SER A 138 -2.05 -19.33 19.05
CA SER A 138 -3.15 -18.52 19.61
C SER A 138 -2.62 -17.32 20.37
N GLU A 139 -1.64 -17.53 21.25
CA GLU A 139 -0.99 -16.45 22.02
C GLU A 139 -0.28 -15.45 21.09
N PHE A 140 0.41 -15.96 20.06
CA PHE A 140 1.07 -15.11 19.09
C PHE A 140 0.10 -14.34 18.20
N LYS A 141 -1.03 -14.96 17.80
CA LYS A 141 -2.10 -14.31 17.02
C LYS A 141 -2.62 -13.07 17.72
N GLU A 142 -2.96 -13.17 19.00
CA GLU A 142 -3.45 -12.03 19.79
C GLU A 142 -2.40 -10.92 19.85
N LYS A 143 -1.15 -11.27 20.16
CA LYS A 143 -0.04 -10.32 20.21
C LYS A 143 0.18 -9.62 18.87
N LEU A 144 0.21 -10.37 17.76
CA LEU A 144 0.42 -9.80 16.44
C LEU A 144 -0.74 -8.90 16.03
N SER A 145 -1.99 -9.25 16.38
CA SER A 145 -3.17 -8.44 16.08
C SER A 145 -3.08 -7.05 16.74
N HIS A 146 -2.67 -6.99 18.02
CA HIS A 146 -2.38 -5.73 18.69
C HIS A 146 -1.24 -4.94 18.01
N GLN A 147 -0.16 -5.62 17.60
CA GLN A 147 0.94 -4.95 16.90
C GLN A 147 0.50 -4.37 15.55
N VAL A 148 -0.31 -5.09 14.78
CA VAL A 148 -0.85 -4.61 13.50
C VAL A 148 -1.74 -3.38 13.72
N MET A 149 -2.59 -3.39 14.76
CA MET A 149 -3.39 -2.24 15.15
C MET A 149 -2.53 -1.01 15.48
N ASP A 150 -1.47 -1.18 16.26
CA ASP A 150 -0.50 -0.11 16.54
C ASP A 150 0.16 0.42 15.26
N LYS A 151 0.47 -0.45 14.30
CA LYS A 151 1.04 -0.04 13.01
C LYS A 151 0.03 0.73 12.16
N VAL A 152 -1.26 0.39 12.21
CA VAL A 152 -2.31 1.17 11.55
C VAL A 152 -2.40 2.58 12.15
N PHE A 153 -2.43 2.71 13.48
CA PHE A 153 -2.43 4.03 14.11
C PHE A 153 -1.19 4.84 13.75
N TYR A 154 -0.02 4.20 13.74
CA TYR A 154 1.21 4.84 13.28
C TYR A 154 1.12 5.33 11.83
N ILE A 155 0.54 4.53 10.91
CA ILE A 155 0.30 4.96 9.52
C ILE A 155 -0.57 6.20 9.50
N LEU A 156 -1.70 6.20 10.22
CA LEU A 156 -2.64 7.32 10.26
C LEU A 156 -1.98 8.58 10.84
N ASP A 157 -1.20 8.44 11.91
CA ASP A 157 -0.47 9.54 12.52
C ASP A 157 0.55 10.17 11.57
N VAL A 158 1.28 9.36 10.82
CA VAL A 158 2.26 9.84 9.82
C VAL A 158 1.54 10.51 8.65
N ILE A 159 0.47 9.91 8.15
CA ILE A 159 -0.32 10.44 7.04
C ILE A 159 -0.93 11.80 7.38
N ASN A 160 -1.34 11.99 8.64
CA ASN A 160 -1.96 13.23 9.11
C ASN A 160 -0.94 14.37 9.37
N ARG A 161 0.36 14.12 9.23
CA ARG A 161 1.37 15.19 9.33
C ARG A 161 1.23 16.13 8.13
N HIS A 162 1.41 17.44 8.37
CA HIS A 162 1.44 18.47 7.32
C HIS A 162 2.69 18.37 6.45
N GLU A 163 2.81 17.28 5.71
CA GLU A 163 3.93 16.95 4.85
C GLU A 163 3.49 16.97 3.38
N TYR A 164 4.47 16.98 2.47
CA TYR A 164 4.21 17.16 1.05
C TYR A 164 3.39 16.01 0.44
N VAL A 165 2.30 16.37 -0.23
CA VAL A 165 1.52 15.50 -1.13
C VAL A 165 1.37 16.24 -2.47
N PRO A 166 1.53 15.58 -3.63
CA PRO A 166 1.33 16.24 -4.92
C PRO A 166 -0.06 16.87 -5.05
N SER A 167 -0.11 18.15 -5.43
CA SER A 167 -1.36 18.83 -5.74
C SER A 167 -2.03 18.23 -6.97
N THR A 168 -3.36 18.30 -7.06
CA THR A 168 -4.09 17.93 -8.27
C THR A 168 -3.57 18.72 -9.47
N PRO A 169 -3.03 18.07 -10.51
CA PRO A 169 -2.54 18.73 -11.71
C PRO A 169 -3.70 19.11 -12.65
N PRO A 170 -3.44 19.91 -13.69
CA PRO A 170 -4.36 20.04 -14.81
C PRO A 170 -4.47 18.71 -15.59
N LYS A 171 -5.53 18.58 -16.41
CA LYS A 171 -5.85 17.34 -17.14
C LYS A 171 -4.67 16.80 -17.94
N GLU A 172 -3.93 17.67 -18.63
CA GLU A 172 -2.79 17.30 -19.47
C GLU A 172 -1.61 16.65 -18.73
N ASP A 173 -1.54 16.84 -17.41
CA ASP A 173 -0.45 16.35 -16.57
C ASP A 173 -0.96 15.36 -15.49
N GLU A 174 -2.21 14.91 -15.60
CA GLU A 174 -2.84 13.99 -14.65
C GLU A 174 -2.07 12.67 -14.52
N GLU A 175 -1.69 12.08 -15.65
CA GLU A 175 -0.94 10.81 -15.72
C GLU A 175 0.50 10.91 -15.18
N LEU A 176 0.94 12.12 -14.84
CA LEU A 176 2.23 12.37 -14.20
C LEU A 176 2.15 12.24 -12.68
N VAL A 177 0.95 12.28 -12.11
CA VAL A 177 0.71 12.28 -10.66
C VAL A 177 -0.15 11.10 -10.24
N TYR A 178 -1.18 10.78 -11.03
CA TYR A 178 -2.15 9.73 -10.75
C TYR A 178 -2.05 8.58 -11.75
N ASP A 179 -2.39 7.39 -11.29
CA ASP A 179 -2.62 6.25 -12.16
C ASP A 179 -4.03 6.33 -12.74
N THR A 180 -4.12 6.64 -14.03
CA THR A 180 -5.38 6.78 -14.76
C THR A 180 -5.88 5.46 -15.34
N SER A 181 -5.12 4.36 -15.21
CA SER A 181 -5.48 3.05 -15.77
C SER A 181 -6.63 2.37 -15.04
N PHE A 182 -6.80 2.67 -13.74
CA PHE A 182 -7.91 2.15 -12.94
C PHE A 182 -9.24 2.72 -13.39
N THR A 183 -10.25 1.85 -13.56
CA THR A 183 -11.55 2.25 -14.12
C THR A 183 -12.47 2.96 -13.11
N ASP A 184 -12.38 2.60 -11.83
CA ASP A 184 -13.30 3.03 -10.75
C ASP A 184 -12.68 4.02 -9.76
N ILE A 185 -11.35 4.06 -9.67
CA ILE A 185 -10.60 4.84 -8.70
C ILE A 185 -9.44 5.56 -9.38
N GLN A 186 -8.73 6.39 -8.62
CA GLN A 186 -7.55 7.08 -9.13
C GLN A 186 -6.48 7.22 -8.04
N PRO A 187 -5.64 6.20 -7.83
CA PRO A 187 -4.53 6.27 -6.89
C PRO A 187 -3.46 7.23 -7.41
N TYR A 188 -2.67 7.82 -6.50
CA TYR A 188 -1.38 8.37 -6.92
C TYR A 188 -0.56 7.29 -7.62
N LEU A 189 0.31 7.67 -8.56
CA LEU A 189 1.23 6.72 -9.17
C LEU A 189 2.02 5.99 -8.08
N PHE A 190 1.94 4.67 -8.10
CA PHE A 190 2.58 3.82 -7.11
C PHE A 190 3.18 2.57 -7.75
N ARG A 191 4.06 1.91 -7.00
CA ARG A 191 4.55 0.56 -7.31
C ARG A 191 4.76 -0.22 -6.03
N VAL A 192 4.58 -1.53 -6.12
CA VAL A 192 4.98 -2.48 -5.09
C VAL A 192 6.26 -3.20 -5.57
N SER A 193 7.22 -3.42 -4.66
CA SER A 193 8.50 -4.08 -4.95
C SER A 193 9.12 -4.73 -3.74
#